data_AF-A0A8H4VFX7-F1
#
_entry.id   AF-A0A8H4VFX7-F1
#
_cell.length_a   1.000
_cell.length_b   1.000
_cell.length_c   1.000
_cell.angle_alpha   90.00
_cell.angle_beta   90.00
_cell.angle_gamma   90.00
#
_symmetry.space_group_name_H-M   'P 1'
#
loop_
_entity.id
_entity.type
_entity.pdbx_description
1 polymer ?
#
loop_
_entity_poly.entity_id
_entity_poly.type
_entity_poly.pdbx_seq_one_letter_code
_entity_poly.pdbx_strand_id
1 'polypeptide(L)'
;MRSGTGNRRSTPRSKKIKLTYSQSRSSLGDPRGLEGSSPLHADVVNDNTLPETPALSSPAAEPDLYDLMPDEASSQPAIRSVHELRRSGAINRSADEMDDLLIRIGKPATCSQATTTSRRIALCELAQRLVQSWFAEQFRDHACRDKIATSIGEEKDVLCGFALTAALVIFLNSSSAPNLVRQLAQQGLGRLLARLLRLDEEMDAIVARKRNKLSRTLVTSLHDLKGVVMQMPIWHGLEPQHISPRTLALRLLETVSSCLEDQLLQRMVAEMGTDLACVAAAAIASDAVDYALTVSALEVLSSTGIVLNSPDEDSQLQLPQSVFKFLRATLEDWPRERQKLDSTILKLAINTTNTDTGAAAFTDADLGLLADRISRGLRTVHEDISRGSLDNDMYDELLLTLGVMINIVEHNSQARSSVDDSALQELVNLWQDNQPAENDCSQASSVEDSKLNVAMSYLAVLLGYLCLTSVGRTRMNSRIGNLIRTIRDFVDMNKAVDGRTLELETLANELCKYTSRPC
;
A
#
# COMPACT_ATOMS: atom_id res chain seq x y z
N MET A 1 -41.15 -36.09 -7.07
CA MET A 1 -41.24 -34.70 -7.58
C MET A 1 -41.14 -33.79 -6.37
N ARG A 2 -40.07 -32.99 -6.20
CA ARG A 2 -39.90 -31.60 -6.69
C ARG A 2 -41.04 -30.68 -6.26
N SER A 3 -40.81 -29.50 -5.65
CA SER A 3 -39.55 -28.83 -5.31
C SER A 3 -39.76 -27.84 -4.15
N GLY A 4 -38.75 -27.64 -3.29
CA GLY A 4 -38.71 -26.57 -2.30
C GLY A 4 -37.46 -25.72 -2.51
N THR A 5 -37.63 -24.41 -2.73
CA THR A 5 -36.52 -23.47 -3.02
C THR A 5 -36.28 -22.52 -1.85
N GLY A 6 -35.43 -22.95 -0.91
CA GLY A 6 -34.92 -22.08 0.15
C GLY A 6 -33.74 -21.25 -0.35
N ASN A 7 -33.96 -19.96 -0.61
CA ASN A 7 -32.95 -19.08 -1.20
C ASN A 7 -32.05 -18.45 -0.10
N ARG A 8 -30.90 -19.07 0.21
CA ARG A 8 -29.89 -18.48 1.12
C ARG A 8 -28.83 -17.73 0.30
N ARG A 9 -28.96 -16.41 0.20
CA ARG A 9 -27.85 -15.52 -0.22
C ARG A 9 -26.79 -15.49 0.89
N SER A 10 -25.64 -16.10 0.65
CA SER A 10 -24.44 -15.90 1.45
C SER A 10 -23.77 -14.58 1.10
N THR A 11 -23.61 -13.70 2.09
CA THR A 11 -22.83 -12.46 1.95
C THR A 11 -21.33 -12.76 1.88
N PRO A 12 -20.55 -12.17 0.95
CA PRO A 12 -19.11 -12.34 0.92
C PRO A 12 -18.47 -11.67 2.15
N ARG A 13 -17.70 -12.44 2.95
CA ARG A 13 -16.81 -11.87 3.97
C ARG A 13 -15.52 -11.46 3.29
N SER A 14 -15.17 -10.18 3.32
CA SER A 14 -13.85 -9.70 2.89
C SER A 14 -12.77 -10.31 3.79
N LYS A 15 -11.87 -11.11 3.20
CA LYS A 15 -10.66 -11.61 3.86
C LYS A 15 -9.59 -10.51 3.70
N LYS A 16 -9.21 -9.84 4.79
CA LYS A 16 -8.08 -8.88 4.79
C LYS A 16 -6.76 -9.61 4.50
N ILE A 17 -5.72 -8.85 4.15
CA ILE A 17 -4.34 -9.28 3.84
C ILE A 17 -3.97 -10.59 4.55
N LYS A 18 -3.79 -11.65 3.76
CA LYS A 18 -3.26 -12.94 4.20
C LYS A 18 -1.77 -12.72 4.51
N LEU A 19 -1.42 -12.65 5.80
CA LEU A 19 -0.04 -12.44 6.24
C LEU A 19 0.85 -13.57 5.69
N THR A 20 1.82 -13.22 4.85
CA THR A 20 2.87 -14.14 4.43
C THR A 20 3.82 -14.40 5.60
N TYR A 21 4.26 -15.65 5.74
CA TYR A 21 4.88 -16.23 6.95
C TYR A 21 6.30 -15.73 7.32
N SER A 22 6.64 -14.47 7.09
CA SER A 22 7.99 -13.90 7.26
C SER A 22 8.05 -12.57 8.06
N GLN A 23 7.29 -12.43 9.15
CA GLN A 23 7.51 -11.35 10.14
C GLN A 23 7.69 -11.87 11.58
N SER A 24 8.92 -12.29 11.88
CA SER A 24 9.39 -12.48 13.26
C SER A 24 9.48 -11.12 13.96
N ARG A 25 8.62 -10.87 14.94
CA ARG A 25 8.74 -9.69 15.82
C ARG A 25 9.97 -9.84 16.71
N SER A 26 10.97 -8.97 16.52
CA SER A 26 12.01 -8.75 17.53
C SER A 26 11.38 -8.10 18.77
N SER A 27 11.13 -8.89 19.81
CA SER A 27 10.69 -8.38 21.11
C SER A 27 11.90 -7.98 21.95
N LEU A 28 12.28 -6.70 21.88
CA LEU A 28 13.23 -6.13 22.82
C LEU A 28 12.56 -6.10 24.21
N GLY A 29 13.01 -6.98 25.11
CA GLY A 29 12.50 -7.05 26.47
C GLY A 29 13.09 -5.93 27.33
N ASP A 30 12.21 -5.15 27.97
CA ASP A 30 12.57 -4.07 28.90
C ASP A 30 12.39 -4.57 30.36
N PRO A 31 13.46 -4.66 31.17
CA PRO A 31 13.35 -5.02 32.59
C PRO A 31 13.67 -3.83 33.51
N ARG A 32 12.68 -3.37 34.27
CA ARG A 32 12.87 -2.44 35.41
C ARG A 32 12.43 -3.06 36.73
N GLY A 33 13.37 -3.12 37.69
CA GLY A 33 13.13 -3.45 39.09
C GLY A 33 13.15 -4.96 39.41
N LEU A 34 13.70 -5.43 40.55
CA LEU A 34 14.27 -4.74 41.72
C LEU A 34 15.45 -5.56 42.33
N GLU A 35 16.25 -4.86 43.16
CA GLU A 35 17.04 -5.37 44.31
C GLU A 35 18.24 -6.30 44.10
N GLY A 36 19.35 -5.99 44.81
CA GLY A 36 20.36 -6.99 45.21
C GLY A 36 21.85 -6.61 45.12
N SER A 37 22.37 -5.87 46.10
CA SER A 37 23.78 -5.90 46.59
C SER A 37 24.98 -5.73 45.61
N SER A 38 25.66 -4.59 45.75
CA SER A 38 27.10 -4.34 45.47
C SER A 38 28.07 -5.19 46.33
N PRO A 39 29.42 -5.07 46.20
CA PRO A 39 30.28 -4.59 45.09
C PRO A 39 31.49 -5.54 44.81
N LEU A 40 32.44 -5.15 43.93
CA LEU A 40 33.91 -5.08 44.20
C LEU A 40 34.75 -4.60 42.99
N HIS A 41 35.91 -3.98 43.30
CA HIS A 41 37.11 -3.59 42.49
C HIS A 41 37.44 -4.44 41.23
N ALA A 42 38.24 -4.05 40.21
CA ALA A 42 39.28 -3.01 39.97
C ALA A 42 39.63 -2.98 38.44
N ASP A 43 40.53 -2.18 37.84
CA ASP A 43 41.13 -0.83 38.04
C ASP A 43 42.18 -0.56 36.89
N VAL A 44 42.70 0.68 36.73
CA VAL A 44 43.83 1.13 35.83
C VAL A 44 43.59 0.99 34.28
N VAL A 45 44.11 1.76 33.30
CA VAL A 45 45.25 2.71 33.07
C VAL A 45 44.79 3.78 32.02
N ASN A 46 44.93 5.11 32.24
CA ASN A 46 45.95 6.06 31.71
C ASN A 46 46.16 6.08 30.14
N ASP A 47 46.46 7.18 29.43
CA ASP A 47 46.89 8.55 29.81
C ASP A 47 46.75 9.63 28.69
N ASN A 48 46.73 10.92 29.07
CA ASN A 48 47.13 12.18 28.38
C ASN A 48 46.93 12.39 26.84
N THR A 49 46.31 13.51 26.39
CA THR A 49 46.97 14.84 26.34
C THR A 49 46.00 16.03 26.10
N LEU A 50 46.22 17.13 26.82
CA LEU A 50 45.71 18.52 26.63
C LEU A 50 46.91 19.42 26.20
N PRO A 51 46.79 20.68 25.71
CA PRO A 51 45.92 21.80 26.19
C PRO A 51 45.27 22.63 25.04
N GLU A 52 44.67 23.83 25.17
CA GLU A 52 44.76 24.92 26.16
C GLU A 52 43.54 25.88 26.09
N THR A 53 43.26 26.65 27.16
CA THR A 53 42.16 27.66 27.27
C THR A 53 42.71 29.06 27.56
N PRO A 54 41.98 30.16 27.25
CA PRO A 54 41.19 30.86 28.31
C PRO A 54 39.86 31.48 27.78
N ALA A 55 38.69 31.34 28.43
CA ALA A 55 38.22 31.88 29.72
C ALA A 55 37.71 33.35 29.69
N LEU A 56 36.47 33.58 30.16
CA LEU A 56 36.04 34.73 31.02
C LEU A 56 34.55 34.65 31.48
N SER A 57 34.37 34.25 32.75
CA SER A 57 33.43 34.76 33.79
C SER A 57 31.87 34.84 33.63
N SER A 58 31.24 33.99 34.46
CA SER A 58 29.95 34.02 35.21
C SER A 58 29.63 35.34 35.98
N PRO A 59 28.44 35.58 36.66
CA PRO A 59 27.60 34.55 37.33
C PRO A 59 26.05 34.69 37.48
N ALA A 60 25.47 33.49 37.69
CA ALA A 60 24.30 33.01 38.45
C ALA A 60 23.32 33.95 39.23
N ALA A 61 22.03 33.57 39.24
CA ALA A 61 21.36 32.94 40.40
C ALA A 61 19.89 32.52 40.10
N GLU A 62 19.47 31.32 40.51
CA GLU A 62 18.05 30.96 40.75
C GLU A 62 17.69 31.23 42.23
N PRO A 63 16.40 31.23 42.61
CA PRO A 63 15.99 30.22 43.61
C PRO A 63 14.58 29.64 43.48
N ASP A 64 14.51 28.34 43.77
CA ASP A 64 13.55 27.58 44.60
C ASP A 64 12.02 27.64 44.40
N LEU A 65 11.46 26.41 44.42
CA LEU A 65 10.05 26.05 44.51
C LEU A 65 9.72 25.51 45.94
N TYR A 66 8.47 25.10 46.18
CA TYR A 66 7.85 24.68 47.46
C TYR A 66 7.41 25.88 48.35
N ASP A 67 6.23 25.91 49.00
CA ASP A 67 5.25 24.82 49.26
C ASP A 67 3.80 25.32 49.55
N LEU A 68 2.84 24.39 49.62
CA LEU A 68 1.53 24.42 50.32
C LEU A 68 0.32 25.25 49.81
N MET A 69 -0.53 24.55 49.04
CA MET A 69 -1.99 24.31 49.26
C MET A 69 -3.03 25.46 49.17
N PRO A 70 -4.33 25.14 48.92
CA PRO A 70 -5.25 26.05 48.24
C PRO A 70 -6.22 26.81 49.16
N ASP A 71 -6.67 27.96 48.68
CA ASP A 71 -7.90 28.61 49.15
C ASP A 71 -8.76 29.03 47.94
N GLU A 72 -10.08 28.89 48.06
CA GLU A 72 -11.02 29.23 46.99
C GLU A 72 -11.28 30.76 46.93
N ALA A 73 -11.99 31.18 45.88
CA ALA A 73 -12.55 32.53 45.74
C ALA A 73 -11.57 33.71 45.54
N SER A 74 -10.81 33.67 44.43
CA SER A 74 -10.79 34.87 43.57
C SER A 74 -10.78 34.53 42.08
N SER A 75 -11.94 34.62 41.44
CA SER A 75 -12.06 34.68 39.98
C SER A 75 -11.63 36.06 39.47
N GLN A 76 -10.35 36.39 39.63
CA GLN A 76 -9.78 37.55 38.96
C GLN A 76 -9.66 37.26 37.45
N PRO A 77 -10.06 38.18 36.56
CA PRO A 77 -9.81 38.02 35.14
C PRO A 77 -8.30 38.05 34.92
N ALA A 78 -7.72 36.92 34.51
CA ALA A 78 -6.30 36.84 34.19
C ALA A 78 -5.94 37.89 33.13
N ILE A 79 -5.26 38.96 33.56
CA ILE A 79 -4.87 40.07 32.69
C ILE A 79 -3.78 39.54 31.77
N ARG A 80 -4.20 39.07 30.59
CA ARG A 80 -3.32 38.57 29.54
C ARG A 80 -2.20 39.58 29.31
N SER A 81 -0.96 39.10 29.35
CA SER A 81 0.22 39.96 29.18
C SER A 81 0.13 40.72 27.85
N VAL A 82 0.70 41.93 27.75
CA VAL A 82 0.71 42.70 26.49
C VAL A 82 1.32 41.89 25.34
N HIS A 83 2.27 41.00 25.62
CA HIS A 83 2.86 40.08 24.64
C HIS A 83 1.95 38.89 24.28
N GLU A 84 1.03 38.51 25.15
CA GLU A 84 0.00 37.50 24.92
C GLU A 84 -1.17 38.10 24.13
N LEU A 85 -1.59 39.33 24.45
CA LEU A 85 -2.58 40.09 23.67
C LEU A 85 -2.08 40.37 22.25
N ARG A 86 -0.80 40.74 22.08
CA ARG A 86 -0.19 40.91 20.74
C ARG A 86 -0.12 39.60 19.95
N ARG A 87 0.19 38.47 20.61
CA ARG A 87 0.14 37.13 19.99
C ARG A 87 -1.28 36.72 19.61
N SER A 88 -2.24 36.91 20.52
CA SER A 88 -3.67 36.64 20.27
C SER A 88 -4.21 37.48 19.12
N GLY A 89 -3.85 38.77 19.04
CA GLY A 89 -4.24 39.65 17.93
C GLY A 89 -3.50 39.37 16.61
N ALA A 90 -2.41 38.60 16.62
CA ALA A 90 -1.81 38.05 15.40
C ALA A 90 -2.55 36.77 14.96
N ILE A 91 -2.84 35.86 15.90
CA ILE A 91 -3.58 34.61 15.66
C ILE A 91 -5.00 34.88 15.15
N ASN A 92 -5.73 35.85 15.73
CA ASN A 92 -7.06 36.21 15.27
C ASN A 92 -7.03 36.74 13.82
N ARG A 93 -6.06 37.60 13.47
CA ARG A 93 -5.93 38.10 12.09
C ARG A 93 -5.63 37.00 11.09
N SER A 94 -4.80 36.00 11.45
CA SER A 94 -4.55 34.86 10.56
C SER A 94 -5.74 33.89 10.48
N ALA A 95 -6.59 33.83 11.51
CA ALA A 95 -7.87 33.12 11.44
C ALA A 95 -8.89 33.86 10.56
N ASP A 96 -8.99 35.19 10.67
CA ASP A 96 -9.84 36.02 9.82
C ASP A 96 -9.44 35.89 8.33
N GLU A 97 -8.13 35.95 8.02
CA GLU A 97 -7.60 35.65 6.68
C GLU A 97 -7.99 34.24 6.18
N MET A 98 -8.02 33.27 7.07
CA MET A 98 -8.34 31.87 6.75
C MET A 98 -9.83 31.68 6.46
N ASP A 99 -10.72 32.28 7.26
CA ASP A 99 -12.16 32.26 6.99
C ASP A 99 -12.49 33.06 5.72
N ASP A 100 -11.85 34.20 5.44
CA ASP A 100 -11.98 34.94 4.17
C ASP A 100 -11.56 34.08 2.96
N LEU A 101 -10.45 33.36 3.07
CA LEU A 101 -9.97 32.43 2.03
C LEU A 101 -10.97 31.27 1.82
N LEU A 102 -11.48 30.68 2.90
CA LEU A 102 -12.49 29.62 2.86
C LEU A 102 -13.84 30.12 2.30
N ILE A 103 -14.22 31.37 2.56
CA ILE A 103 -15.41 32.02 1.97
C ILE A 103 -15.23 32.24 0.47
N ARG A 104 -14.06 32.72 0.03
CA ARG A 104 -13.72 32.90 -1.39
C ARG A 104 -13.67 31.58 -2.16
N ILE A 105 -13.25 30.49 -1.51
CA ILE A 105 -13.36 29.13 -2.05
C ILE A 105 -14.84 28.74 -2.13
N GLY A 106 -15.55 28.73 -0.99
CA GLY A 106 -16.97 28.40 -0.91
C GLY A 106 -17.30 26.97 -1.35
N LYS A 107 -18.55 26.74 -1.79
CA LYS A 107 -19.00 25.48 -2.39
C LYS A 107 -18.78 25.50 -3.91
N PRO A 108 -18.65 24.33 -4.58
CA PRO A 108 -18.72 24.28 -6.04
C PRO A 108 -20.00 24.92 -6.57
N ALA A 109 -19.86 26.00 -7.34
CA ALA A 109 -20.96 26.89 -7.67
C ALA A 109 -21.66 26.49 -8.98
N THR A 110 -22.99 26.53 -8.98
CA THR A 110 -23.83 26.40 -10.19
C THR A 110 -24.05 27.73 -10.93
N CYS A 111 -23.37 28.83 -10.55
CA CYS A 111 -23.65 30.16 -11.12
C CYS A 111 -22.46 31.12 -11.22
N SER A 112 -22.46 31.91 -12.31
CA SER A 112 -21.56 33.02 -12.71
C SER A 112 -20.07 32.71 -13.01
N GLN A 113 -19.51 33.46 -13.98
CA GLN A 113 -18.09 33.36 -14.38
C GLN A 113 -17.14 34.07 -13.40
N ALA A 114 -17.60 35.12 -12.72
CA ALA A 114 -16.79 35.90 -11.79
C ALA A 114 -16.52 35.13 -10.49
N THR A 115 -17.55 34.52 -9.91
CA THR A 115 -17.46 33.61 -8.75
C THR A 115 -16.53 32.43 -9.02
N THR A 116 -16.68 31.78 -10.19
CA THR A 116 -15.77 30.70 -10.61
C THR A 116 -14.31 31.17 -10.67
N THR A 117 -14.05 32.39 -11.18
CA THR A 117 -12.68 32.93 -11.28
C THR A 117 -12.09 33.25 -9.91
N SER A 118 -12.88 33.80 -8.99
CA SER A 118 -12.47 34.03 -7.59
C SER A 118 -12.10 32.71 -6.89
N ARG A 119 -12.97 31.69 -7.00
CA ARG A 119 -12.74 30.35 -6.42
C ARG A 119 -11.47 29.70 -6.93
N ARG A 120 -11.20 29.74 -8.25
CA ARG A 120 -9.95 29.21 -8.83
C ARG A 120 -8.71 29.86 -8.22
N ILE A 121 -8.69 31.19 -8.12
CA ILE A 121 -7.55 31.94 -7.54
C ILE A 121 -7.39 31.58 -6.07
N ALA A 122 -8.47 31.55 -5.30
CA ALA A 122 -8.44 31.21 -3.88
C ALA A 122 -7.97 29.77 -3.61
N LEU A 123 -8.30 28.81 -4.48
CA LEU A 123 -7.78 27.44 -4.40
C LEU A 123 -6.28 27.36 -4.70
N CYS A 124 -5.77 28.10 -5.70
CA CYS A 124 -4.34 28.19 -5.95
C CYS A 124 -3.59 28.86 -4.78
N GLU A 125 -4.14 29.95 -4.25
CA GLU A 125 -3.61 30.69 -3.10
C GLU A 125 -3.53 29.81 -1.85
N LEU A 126 -4.58 29.03 -1.57
CA LEU A 126 -4.57 28.03 -0.50
C LEU A 126 -3.47 26.98 -0.72
N ALA A 127 -3.42 26.36 -1.91
CA ALA A 127 -2.44 25.31 -2.21
C ALA A 127 -1.00 25.81 -2.08
N GLN A 128 -0.71 27.04 -2.52
CA GLN A 128 0.60 27.68 -2.39
C GLN A 128 0.95 28.02 -0.93
N ARG A 129 0.00 28.50 -0.12
CA ARG A 129 0.24 28.76 1.32
C ARG A 129 0.44 27.46 2.11
N LEU A 130 -0.24 26.37 1.77
CA LEU A 130 -0.13 25.06 2.43
C LEU A 130 1.25 24.39 2.34
N VAL A 131 2.13 24.84 1.44
CA VAL A 131 3.54 24.42 1.40
C VAL A 131 4.30 24.89 2.66
N GLN A 132 3.85 25.97 3.28
CA GLN A 132 4.50 26.55 4.46
C GLN A 132 4.00 25.85 5.72
N SER A 133 4.90 25.20 6.48
CA SER A 133 4.56 24.38 7.65
C SER A 133 3.68 25.12 8.67
N TRP A 134 4.03 26.35 9.03
CA TRP A 134 3.28 27.17 9.98
C TRP A 134 1.82 27.43 9.52
N PHE A 135 1.60 27.57 8.21
CA PHE A 135 0.27 27.80 7.65
C PHE A 135 -0.50 26.48 7.53
N ALA A 136 0.17 25.38 7.21
CA ALA A 136 -0.41 24.04 7.24
C ALA A 136 -0.87 23.65 8.66
N GLU A 137 -0.10 24.00 9.69
CA GLU A 137 -0.48 23.85 11.11
C GLU A 137 -1.69 24.71 11.47
N GLN A 138 -1.69 26.00 11.11
CA GLN A 138 -2.85 26.87 11.35
C GLN A 138 -4.11 26.37 10.62
N PHE A 139 -3.99 25.91 9.36
CA PHE A 139 -5.10 25.31 8.62
C PHE A 139 -5.56 23.99 9.25
N ARG A 140 -4.64 23.18 9.77
CA ARG A 140 -4.95 21.94 10.51
C ARG A 140 -5.78 22.25 11.75
N ASP A 141 -5.45 23.29 12.51
CA ASP A 141 -6.15 23.60 13.76
C ASP A 141 -7.39 24.50 13.55
N HIS A 142 -7.60 25.02 12.34
CA HIS A 142 -8.71 25.92 12.03
C HIS A 142 -10.08 25.22 12.10
N ALA A 143 -10.96 25.73 12.96
CA ALA A 143 -12.30 25.17 13.20
C ALA A 143 -13.17 25.04 11.93
N CYS A 144 -12.94 25.91 10.94
CA CYS A 144 -13.70 25.96 9.69
C CYS A 144 -13.05 25.16 8.53
N ARG A 145 -11.86 24.55 8.71
CA ARG A 145 -11.09 23.93 7.60
C ARG A 145 -11.92 22.92 6.79
N ASP A 146 -12.75 22.12 7.48
CA ASP A 146 -13.50 21.01 6.88
C ASP A 146 -14.60 21.52 5.93
N LYS A 147 -14.95 22.83 5.96
CA LYS A 147 -15.83 23.47 4.96
C LYS A 147 -15.35 23.23 3.53
N ILE A 148 -14.05 23.08 3.29
CA ILE A 148 -13.45 22.83 1.97
C ILE A 148 -13.97 21.54 1.30
N ALA A 149 -14.36 20.54 2.10
CA ALA A 149 -14.88 19.27 1.60
C ALA A 149 -16.36 19.35 1.16
N THR A 150 -17.09 20.41 1.54
CA THR A 150 -18.54 20.50 1.34
C THR A 150 -18.92 20.45 -0.13
N SER A 151 -19.82 19.52 -0.50
CA SER A 151 -20.26 19.31 -1.89
C SER A 151 -19.12 19.03 -2.88
N ILE A 152 -17.94 18.55 -2.45
CA ILE A 152 -16.79 18.33 -3.35
C ILE A 152 -17.13 17.46 -4.58
N GLY A 153 -18.03 16.47 -4.42
CA GLY A 153 -18.56 15.64 -5.50
C GLY A 153 -19.39 16.37 -6.55
N GLU A 154 -19.71 17.66 -6.36
CA GLU A 154 -20.41 18.49 -7.35
C GLU A 154 -19.45 19.28 -8.26
N GLU A 155 -18.14 19.35 -7.95
CA GLU A 155 -17.16 20.19 -8.66
C GLU A 155 -16.95 19.79 -10.13
N LYS A 156 -17.42 20.62 -11.06
CA LYS A 156 -17.37 20.39 -12.51
C LYS A 156 -16.23 21.12 -13.21
N ASP A 157 -15.62 22.12 -12.58
CA ASP A 157 -14.52 22.84 -13.20
C ASP A 157 -13.19 22.13 -12.95
N VAL A 158 -12.62 21.57 -14.02
CA VAL A 158 -11.29 20.92 -14.02
C VAL A 158 -10.22 21.80 -13.36
N LEU A 159 -10.27 23.13 -13.52
CA LEU A 159 -9.25 24.01 -12.92
C LEU A 159 -9.41 24.10 -11.39
N CYS A 160 -10.66 24.13 -10.89
CA CYS A 160 -10.94 24.05 -9.46
C CYS A 160 -10.62 22.65 -8.91
N GLY A 161 -11.02 21.59 -9.63
CA GLY A 161 -10.73 20.21 -9.26
C GLY A 161 -9.24 19.91 -9.17
N PHE A 162 -8.44 20.41 -10.11
CA PHE A 162 -6.98 20.34 -10.07
C PHE A 162 -6.40 21.07 -8.85
N ALA A 163 -6.72 22.36 -8.67
CA ALA A 163 -6.17 23.16 -7.58
C ALA A 163 -6.60 22.67 -6.18
N LEU A 164 -7.85 22.19 -6.06
CA LEU A 164 -8.36 21.57 -4.83
C LEU A 164 -7.67 20.23 -4.54
N THR A 165 -7.50 19.37 -5.54
CA THR A 165 -6.77 18.10 -5.38
C THR A 165 -5.31 18.35 -5.01
N ALA A 166 -4.66 19.34 -5.62
CA ALA A 166 -3.31 19.78 -5.24
C ALA A 166 -3.24 20.27 -3.79
N ALA A 167 -4.15 21.15 -3.36
CA ALA A 167 -4.22 21.61 -1.98
C ALA A 167 -4.39 20.45 -0.97
N LEU A 168 -5.25 19.48 -1.30
CA LEU A 168 -5.48 18.30 -0.47
C LEU A 168 -4.25 17.37 -0.41
N VAL A 169 -3.58 17.14 -1.54
CA VAL A 169 -2.33 16.34 -1.60
C VAL A 169 -1.22 17.01 -0.80
N ILE A 170 -1.01 18.32 -0.96
CA ILE A 170 -0.01 19.10 -0.20
C ILE A 170 -0.31 18.99 1.31
N PHE A 171 -1.55 19.25 1.71
CA PHE A 171 -1.93 19.24 3.14
C PHE A 171 -1.84 17.84 3.76
N LEU A 172 -2.42 16.82 3.14
CA LEU A 172 -2.49 15.46 3.70
C LEU A 172 -1.12 14.76 3.72
N ASN A 173 -0.20 15.14 2.84
CA ASN A 173 1.18 14.62 2.86
C ASN A 173 2.00 15.16 4.06
N SER A 174 1.59 16.28 4.66
CA SER A 174 2.28 16.91 5.80
C SER A 174 1.44 16.97 7.08
N SER A 175 0.18 16.52 7.05
CA SER A 175 -0.76 16.60 8.17
C SER A 175 -1.73 15.42 8.19
N SER A 176 -1.80 14.71 9.31
CA SER A 176 -2.90 13.77 9.56
C SER A 176 -4.18 14.54 9.82
N ALA A 177 -5.21 14.31 8.99
CA ALA A 177 -6.53 14.94 9.15
C ALA A 177 -7.68 13.92 8.93
N PRO A 178 -7.87 12.91 9.80
CA PRO A 178 -8.83 11.82 9.57
C PRO A 178 -10.28 12.31 9.44
N ASN A 179 -10.65 13.37 10.16
CA ASN A 179 -11.99 13.96 10.08
C ASN A 179 -12.25 14.64 8.73
N LEU A 180 -11.26 15.36 8.19
CA LEU A 180 -11.33 15.94 6.85
C LEU A 180 -11.45 14.84 5.79
N VAL A 181 -10.62 13.80 5.87
CA VAL A 181 -10.65 12.64 4.97
C VAL A 181 -12.01 11.93 5.00
N ARG A 182 -12.57 11.71 6.20
CA ARG A 182 -13.93 11.17 6.38
C ARG A 182 -14.98 12.07 5.70
N GLN A 183 -14.89 13.39 5.89
CA GLN A 183 -15.84 14.33 5.30
C GLN A 183 -15.71 14.41 3.77
N LEU A 184 -14.50 14.38 3.22
CA LEU A 184 -14.26 14.33 1.77
C LEU A 184 -14.96 13.12 1.13
N ALA A 185 -14.78 11.92 1.70
CA ALA A 185 -15.46 10.71 1.23
C ALA A 185 -17.00 10.83 1.33
N GLN A 186 -17.52 11.36 2.44
CA GLN A 186 -18.97 11.57 2.62
C GLN A 186 -19.58 12.61 1.66
N GLN A 187 -18.80 13.61 1.26
CA GLN A 187 -19.23 14.69 0.35
C GLN A 187 -19.00 14.36 -1.14
N GLY A 188 -18.63 13.11 -1.45
CA GLY A 188 -18.51 12.61 -2.83
C GLY A 188 -17.15 12.87 -3.48
N LEU A 189 -16.04 12.78 -2.73
CA LEU A 189 -14.69 12.80 -3.31
C LEU A 189 -14.53 11.80 -4.46
N GLY A 190 -15.21 10.64 -4.39
CA GLY A 190 -15.16 9.63 -5.44
C GLY A 190 -15.62 10.17 -6.80
N ARG A 191 -16.75 10.88 -6.83
CA ARG A 191 -17.26 11.59 -8.03
C ARG A 191 -16.35 12.72 -8.52
N LEU A 192 -15.54 13.35 -7.67
CA LEU A 192 -14.50 14.28 -8.14
C LEU A 192 -13.38 13.50 -8.82
N LEU A 193 -12.79 12.52 -8.13
CA LEU A 193 -11.68 11.71 -8.64
C LEU A 193 -12.05 11.02 -9.96
N ALA A 194 -13.23 10.41 -10.06
CA ALA A 194 -13.79 9.83 -11.29
C ALA A 194 -13.71 10.77 -12.52
N ARG A 195 -13.98 12.08 -12.34
CA ARG A 195 -13.90 13.06 -13.43
C ARG A 195 -12.46 13.48 -13.77
N LEU A 196 -11.57 13.51 -12.77
CA LEU A 196 -10.17 13.88 -12.97
C LEU A 196 -9.36 12.72 -13.59
N LEU A 197 -9.66 11.47 -13.22
CA LEU A 197 -9.06 10.26 -13.79
C LEU A 197 -9.26 10.16 -15.32
N ARG A 198 -10.32 10.76 -15.87
CA ARG A 198 -10.58 10.82 -17.32
C ARG A 198 -9.63 11.76 -18.10
N LEU A 199 -8.72 12.47 -17.43
CA LEU A 199 -7.93 13.56 -18.02
C LEU A 199 -6.42 13.32 -17.81
N ASP A 200 -5.77 12.72 -18.81
CA ASP A 200 -4.31 12.63 -18.97
C ASP A 200 -3.69 13.93 -19.48
N GLU A 201 -4.46 14.77 -20.16
CA GLU A 201 -3.96 16.01 -20.76
C GLU A 201 -3.24 16.87 -19.71
N GLU A 202 -2.00 17.26 -20.03
CA GLU A 202 -1.17 18.07 -19.16
C GLU A 202 -1.87 19.38 -18.78
N MET A 203 -1.71 19.80 -17.53
CA MET A 203 -2.37 20.99 -17.01
C MET A 203 -2.08 22.27 -17.82
N ASP A 204 -0.85 22.47 -18.31
CA ASP A 204 -0.48 23.62 -19.14
C ASP A 204 -1.22 23.60 -20.50
N ALA A 205 -1.47 22.43 -21.10
CA ALA A 205 -2.28 22.29 -22.31
C ALA A 205 -3.77 22.60 -22.05
N ILE A 206 -4.33 22.11 -20.94
CA ILE A 206 -5.69 22.43 -20.50
C ILE A 206 -5.86 23.94 -20.31
N VAL A 207 -4.86 24.60 -19.71
CA VAL A 207 -4.82 26.05 -19.51
C VAL A 207 -4.67 26.80 -20.84
N ALA A 208 -3.78 26.35 -21.73
CA ALA A 208 -3.58 26.95 -23.05
C ALA A 208 -4.86 26.96 -23.90
N ARG A 209 -5.59 25.84 -23.95
CA ARG A 209 -6.89 25.73 -24.64
C ARG A 209 -7.97 26.65 -24.04
N LYS A 210 -7.85 27.01 -22.76
CA LYS A 210 -8.76 27.93 -22.06
C LYS A 210 -8.25 29.38 -22.00
N ARG A 211 -7.05 29.68 -22.51
CA ARG A 211 -6.30 30.94 -22.27
C ARG A 211 -7.12 32.22 -22.52
N ASN A 212 -7.92 32.27 -23.58
CA ASN A 212 -8.77 33.43 -23.92
C ASN A 212 -9.92 33.69 -22.90
N LYS A 213 -10.11 32.81 -21.91
CA LYS A 213 -11.12 32.89 -20.85
C LYS A 213 -10.53 32.96 -19.44
N LEU A 214 -9.19 33.10 -19.32
CA LEU A 214 -8.46 33.12 -18.05
C LEU A 214 -7.68 34.42 -17.89
N SER A 215 -7.56 34.92 -16.65
CA SER A 215 -6.67 36.06 -16.36
C SER A 215 -5.21 35.61 -16.38
N ARG A 216 -4.30 36.53 -16.74
CA ARG A 216 -2.85 36.24 -16.75
C ARG A 216 -2.36 35.77 -15.37
N THR A 217 -2.85 36.40 -14.29
CA THR A 217 -2.55 36.02 -12.91
C THR A 217 -2.93 34.57 -12.62
N LEU A 218 -4.13 34.13 -13.01
CA LEU A 218 -4.57 32.75 -12.79
C LEU A 218 -3.76 31.74 -13.60
N VAL A 219 -3.36 32.07 -14.83
CA VAL A 219 -2.46 31.23 -15.63
C VAL A 219 -1.11 31.05 -14.92
N THR A 220 -0.52 32.13 -14.41
CA THR A 220 0.72 32.08 -13.62
C THR A 220 0.54 31.26 -12.34
N SER A 221 -0.48 31.53 -11.52
CA SER A 221 -0.71 30.78 -10.27
C SER A 221 -0.93 29.27 -10.48
N LEU A 222 -1.54 28.86 -11.59
CA LEU A 222 -1.69 27.44 -11.93
C LEU A 222 -0.37 26.79 -12.37
N HIS A 223 0.47 27.53 -13.12
CA HIS A 223 1.79 27.06 -13.52
C HIS A 223 2.74 26.96 -12.31
N ASP A 224 2.75 27.97 -11.43
CA ASP A 224 3.52 27.96 -10.19
C ASP A 224 3.08 26.80 -9.28
N LEU A 225 1.76 26.54 -9.18
CA LEU A 225 1.22 25.42 -8.42
C LEU A 225 1.63 24.06 -9.02
N LYS A 226 1.62 23.90 -10.35
CA LYS A 226 2.18 22.72 -11.01
C LYS A 226 3.65 22.52 -10.62
N GLY A 227 4.47 23.57 -10.70
CA GLY A 227 5.89 23.53 -10.34
C GLY A 227 6.14 23.11 -8.88
N VAL A 228 5.38 23.68 -7.93
CA VAL A 228 5.39 23.27 -6.52
C VAL A 228 5.10 21.78 -6.34
N VAL A 229 4.04 21.29 -6.99
CA VAL A 229 3.58 19.90 -6.86
C VAL A 229 4.59 18.93 -7.50
N MET A 230 5.21 19.27 -8.63
CA MET A 230 6.27 18.46 -9.26
C MET A 230 7.48 18.26 -8.34
N GLN A 231 7.86 19.27 -7.57
CA GLN A 231 9.02 19.23 -6.68
C GLN A 231 8.79 18.45 -5.36
N MET A 232 7.56 17.99 -5.11
CA MET A 232 7.26 17.22 -3.89
C MET A 232 7.81 15.78 -3.97
N PRO A 233 8.39 15.22 -2.90
CA PRO A 233 8.93 13.86 -2.87
C PRO A 233 7.84 12.79 -2.68
N ILE A 234 6.77 12.85 -3.50
CA ILE A 234 5.55 12.05 -3.34
C ILE A 234 5.28 11.06 -4.49
N TRP A 235 6.19 11.01 -5.46
CA TRP A 235 6.05 10.28 -6.72
C TRP A 235 6.79 8.93 -6.71
N HIS A 236 6.82 8.25 -5.57
CA HIS A 236 7.52 6.96 -5.38
C HIS A 236 9.02 6.94 -5.72
N GLY A 237 9.67 8.11 -5.78
CA GLY A 237 11.07 8.28 -6.17
C GLY A 237 11.29 8.46 -7.68
N LEU A 238 10.21 8.64 -8.45
CA LEU A 238 10.25 9.11 -9.83
C LEU A 238 10.23 10.65 -9.86
N GLU A 239 10.66 11.25 -10.97
CA GLU A 239 10.54 12.68 -11.23
C GLU A 239 9.49 12.92 -12.34
N PRO A 240 8.30 13.48 -12.03
CA PRO A 240 7.28 13.74 -13.03
C PRO A 240 7.76 14.81 -14.01
N GLN A 241 7.76 14.50 -15.30
CA GLN A 241 8.03 15.48 -16.37
C GLN A 241 6.81 16.38 -16.62
N HIS A 242 5.61 15.83 -16.43
CA HIS A 242 4.33 16.48 -16.62
C HIS A 242 3.39 16.13 -15.46
N ILE A 243 2.39 16.96 -15.19
CA ILE A 243 1.31 16.62 -14.24
C ILE A 243 -0.04 16.89 -14.91
N SER A 244 -0.88 15.85 -14.89
CA SER A 244 -2.26 15.88 -15.34
C SER A 244 -3.24 15.91 -14.15
N PRO A 245 -4.53 16.22 -14.38
CA PRO A 245 -5.56 15.99 -13.37
C PRO A 245 -5.66 14.52 -12.93
N ARG A 246 -5.40 13.54 -13.82
CA ARG A 246 -5.34 12.10 -13.47
C ARG A 246 -4.22 11.82 -12.48
N THR A 247 -3.00 12.33 -12.71
CA THR A 247 -1.83 12.13 -11.85
C THR A 247 -2.12 12.56 -10.40
N LEU A 248 -2.69 13.76 -10.24
CA LEU A 248 -3.10 14.27 -8.93
C LEU A 248 -4.25 13.48 -8.31
N ALA A 249 -5.21 13.00 -9.12
CA ALA A 249 -6.33 12.19 -8.63
C ALA A 249 -5.87 10.81 -8.13
N LEU A 250 -4.96 10.14 -8.83
CA LEU A 250 -4.35 8.89 -8.40
C LEU A 250 -3.56 9.07 -7.09
N ARG A 251 -2.74 10.14 -6.99
CA ARG A 251 -1.99 10.42 -5.76
C ARG A 251 -2.89 10.77 -4.57
N LEU A 252 -3.98 11.51 -4.79
CA LEU A 252 -4.95 11.77 -3.72
C LEU A 252 -5.68 10.49 -3.31
N LEU A 253 -6.09 9.65 -4.28
CA LEU A 253 -6.73 8.36 -4.03
C LEU A 253 -5.86 7.48 -3.13
N GLU A 254 -4.58 7.29 -3.47
CA GLU A 254 -3.62 6.54 -2.67
C GLU A 254 -3.52 7.10 -1.24
N THR A 255 -3.39 8.42 -1.11
CA THR A 255 -3.26 9.10 0.18
C THR A 255 -4.49 8.92 1.07
N VAL A 256 -5.71 9.06 0.53
CA VAL A 256 -6.94 8.92 1.34
C VAL A 256 -7.31 7.45 1.61
N SER A 257 -6.96 6.52 0.72
CA SER A 257 -7.28 5.10 0.87
C SER A 257 -6.60 4.50 2.10
N SER A 258 -5.36 4.91 2.38
CA SER A 258 -4.60 4.55 3.58
C SER A 258 -5.15 5.13 4.89
N CYS A 259 -6.14 6.04 4.83
CA CYS A 259 -6.70 6.74 5.99
C CYS A 259 -8.21 6.54 6.19
N LEU A 260 -8.90 5.87 5.25
CA LEU A 260 -10.35 5.69 5.28
C LEU A 260 -10.77 4.38 5.92
N GLU A 261 -11.91 4.41 6.62
CA GLU A 261 -12.61 3.22 7.11
C GLU A 261 -13.18 2.43 5.91
N ASP A 262 -13.05 1.09 5.93
CA ASP A 262 -13.42 0.17 4.84
C ASP A 262 -14.78 0.50 4.17
N GLN A 263 -15.81 0.84 4.97
CA GLN A 263 -17.16 1.15 4.47
C GLN A 263 -17.25 2.44 3.66
N LEU A 264 -16.46 3.46 4.04
CA LEU A 264 -16.41 4.75 3.33
C LEU A 264 -15.52 4.64 2.09
N LEU A 265 -14.42 3.90 2.19
CA LEU A 265 -13.55 3.60 1.07
C LEU A 265 -14.31 2.81 -0.02
N GLN A 266 -15.05 1.76 0.36
CA GLN A 266 -15.89 0.98 -0.57
C GLN A 266 -16.93 1.87 -1.28
N ARG A 267 -17.53 2.85 -0.58
CA ARG A 267 -18.46 3.82 -1.20
C ARG A 267 -17.75 4.76 -2.16
N MET A 268 -16.58 5.29 -1.79
CA MET A 268 -15.80 6.18 -2.63
C MET A 268 -15.31 5.47 -3.90
N VAL A 269 -14.88 4.21 -3.78
CA VAL A 269 -14.48 3.36 -4.91
C VAL A 269 -15.69 3.05 -5.81
N ALA A 270 -16.86 2.78 -5.25
CA ALA A 270 -18.08 2.58 -6.05
C ALA A 270 -18.48 3.81 -6.89
N GLU A 271 -18.08 5.03 -6.50
CA GLU A 271 -18.29 6.25 -7.30
C GLU A 271 -17.29 6.42 -8.47
N MET A 272 -16.14 5.73 -8.47
CA MET A 272 -15.06 5.88 -9.46
C MET A 272 -14.61 4.59 -10.16
N GLY A 273 -15.11 3.42 -9.74
CA GLY A 273 -14.51 2.12 -10.04
C GLY A 273 -14.35 1.84 -11.53
N THR A 274 -15.33 2.22 -12.35
CA THR A 274 -15.26 2.11 -13.82
C THR A 274 -14.14 2.98 -14.40
N ASP A 275 -13.98 4.22 -13.92
CA ASP A 275 -12.93 5.12 -14.41
C ASP A 275 -11.54 4.64 -14.00
N LEU A 276 -11.39 4.11 -12.79
CA LEU A 276 -10.14 3.51 -12.32
C LEU A 276 -9.79 2.21 -13.06
N ALA A 277 -10.78 1.38 -13.40
CA ALA A 277 -10.58 0.20 -14.25
C ALA A 277 -10.15 0.57 -15.68
N CYS A 278 -10.72 1.64 -16.26
CA CYS A 278 -10.28 2.18 -17.55
C CYS A 278 -8.83 2.70 -17.50
N VAL A 279 -8.44 3.41 -16.43
CA VAL A 279 -7.04 3.85 -16.23
C VAL A 279 -6.11 2.65 -16.09
N ALA A 280 -6.47 1.65 -15.29
CA ALA A 280 -5.70 0.41 -15.13
C ALA A 280 -5.46 -0.31 -16.48
N ALA A 281 -6.49 -0.41 -17.32
CA ALA A 281 -6.39 -1.05 -18.63
C ALA A 281 -5.42 -0.35 -19.61
N ALA A 282 -5.16 0.95 -19.40
CA ALA A 282 -4.25 1.77 -20.20
C ALA A 282 -2.90 2.06 -19.52
N ALA A 283 -2.70 1.65 -18.26
CA ALA A 283 -1.60 2.12 -17.42
C ALA A 283 -0.19 1.77 -17.96
N ILE A 284 -0.02 0.62 -18.63
CA ILE A 284 1.28 0.22 -19.24
C ILE A 284 1.72 1.18 -20.35
N ALA A 285 0.79 1.82 -21.04
CA ALA A 285 1.08 2.82 -22.08
C ALA A 285 1.06 4.26 -21.53
N SER A 286 0.93 4.43 -20.22
CA SER A 286 0.91 5.75 -19.55
C SER A 286 2.32 6.19 -19.12
N ASP A 287 2.44 7.43 -18.66
CA ASP A 287 3.67 7.90 -18.01
C ASP A 287 4.04 7.03 -16.80
N ALA A 288 5.34 6.87 -16.52
CA ALA A 288 5.84 6.05 -15.42
C ALA A 288 5.25 6.44 -14.05
N VAL A 289 4.96 7.73 -13.82
CA VAL A 289 4.34 8.20 -12.58
C VAL A 289 2.87 7.78 -12.50
N ASP A 290 2.10 7.92 -13.58
CA ASP A 290 0.71 7.47 -13.62
C ASP A 290 0.61 5.93 -13.52
N TYR A 291 1.55 5.19 -14.12
CA TYR A 291 1.67 3.74 -13.94
C TYR A 291 1.92 3.36 -12.47
N ALA A 292 2.95 3.95 -11.85
CA ALA A 292 3.30 3.70 -10.46
C ALA A 292 2.15 4.01 -9.49
N LEU A 293 1.50 5.17 -9.65
CA LEU A 293 0.38 5.57 -8.80
C LEU A 293 -0.86 4.69 -9.04
N THR A 294 -1.10 4.23 -10.27
CA THR A 294 -2.21 3.30 -10.57
C THR A 294 -1.99 1.95 -9.89
N VAL A 295 -0.79 1.38 -10.00
CA VAL A 295 -0.41 0.13 -9.32
C VAL A 295 -0.54 0.27 -7.80
N SER A 296 0.03 1.32 -7.20
CA SER A 296 -0.02 1.54 -5.75
C SER A 296 -1.45 1.77 -5.24
N ALA A 297 -2.26 2.56 -5.94
CA ALA A 297 -3.67 2.77 -5.57
C ALA A 297 -4.47 1.46 -5.63
N LEU A 298 -4.26 0.63 -6.67
CA LEU A 298 -4.91 -0.67 -6.78
C LEU A 298 -4.45 -1.65 -5.68
N GLU A 299 -3.17 -1.65 -5.31
CA GLU A 299 -2.66 -2.49 -4.21
C GLU A 299 -3.37 -2.14 -2.90
N VAL A 300 -3.44 -0.86 -2.52
CA VAL A 300 -4.10 -0.39 -1.27
C VAL A 300 -5.59 -0.73 -1.25
N LEU A 301 -6.28 -0.64 -2.39
CA LEU A 301 -7.68 -1.05 -2.50
C LEU A 301 -7.84 -2.58 -2.41
N SER A 302 -6.94 -3.35 -3.03
CA SER A 302 -6.96 -4.81 -2.98
C SER A 302 -6.67 -5.34 -1.57
N SER A 303 -5.77 -4.70 -0.84
CA SER A 303 -5.30 -5.12 0.49
C SER A 303 -6.32 -4.85 1.60
N THR A 304 -7.13 -3.80 1.43
CA THR A 304 -8.35 -3.54 2.24
C THR A 304 -9.52 -4.50 1.91
N GLY A 305 -9.38 -5.34 0.88
CA GLY A 305 -10.40 -6.31 0.45
C GLY A 305 -11.56 -5.69 -0.32
N ILE A 306 -11.33 -4.53 -0.95
CA ILE A 306 -12.35 -3.79 -1.69
C ILE A 306 -12.39 -4.25 -3.14
N VAL A 307 -13.57 -4.70 -3.57
CA VAL A 307 -13.81 -5.13 -4.94
C VAL A 307 -14.28 -3.95 -5.78
N LEU A 308 -13.55 -3.66 -6.87
CA LEU A 308 -13.99 -2.76 -7.94
C LEU A 308 -15.07 -3.47 -8.76
N ASN A 309 -16.31 -3.44 -8.28
CA ASN A 309 -17.45 -4.01 -9.00
C ASN A 309 -17.81 -3.13 -10.20
N SER A 310 -17.66 -3.66 -11.41
CA SER A 310 -18.43 -3.17 -12.56
C SER A 310 -19.82 -3.84 -12.57
N PRO A 311 -20.91 -3.12 -12.92
CA PRO A 311 -22.24 -3.72 -13.05
C PRO A 311 -22.38 -4.65 -14.26
N ASP A 312 -21.39 -4.68 -15.16
CA ASP A 312 -21.33 -5.49 -16.37
C ASP A 312 -20.38 -6.69 -16.17
N GLU A 313 -20.79 -7.88 -16.63
CA GLU A 313 -20.06 -9.14 -16.41
C GLU A 313 -18.74 -9.17 -17.22
N ASP A 314 -18.74 -8.71 -18.48
CA ASP A 314 -17.52 -8.63 -19.30
C ASP A 314 -16.47 -7.70 -18.65
N SER A 315 -16.94 -6.61 -18.05
CA SER A 315 -16.10 -5.66 -17.32
C SER A 315 -15.52 -6.21 -16.00
N GLN A 316 -16.02 -7.32 -15.43
CA GLN A 316 -15.47 -7.88 -14.18
C GLN A 316 -14.07 -8.47 -14.38
N LEU A 317 -13.75 -8.96 -15.58
CA LEU A 317 -12.42 -9.49 -15.91
C LEU A 317 -11.42 -8.39 -16.30
N GLN A 318 -11.87 -7.18 -16.61
CA GLN A 318 -11.00 -6.09 -17.10
C GLN A 318 -9.88 -5.73 -16.11
N LEU A 319 -10.21 -5.64 -14.80
CA LEU A 319 -9.21 -5.34 -13.78
C LEU A 319 -8.23 -6.52 -13.56
N PRO A 320 -8.68 -7.77 -13.32
CA PRO A 320 -7.80 -8.93 -13.30
C PRO A 320 -6.87 -9.05 -14.52
N GLN A 321 -7.39 -8.83 -15.74
CA GLN A 321 -6.58 -8.82 -16.97
C GLN A 321 -5.56 -7.67 -16.99
N SER A 322 -5.86 -6.52 -16.38
CA SER A 322 -4.93 -5.39 -16.28
C SER A 322 -3.81 -5.69 -15.28
N VAL A 323 -4.16 -6.20 -14.09
CA VAL A 323 -3.20 -6.69 -13.07
C VAL A 323 -2.30 -7.77 -13.66
N PHE A 324 -2.87 -8.68 -14.44
CA PHE A 324 -2.11 -9.70 -15.13
C PHE A 324 -1.06 -9.11 -16.10
N LYS A 325 -1.42 -8.11 -16.91
CA LYS A 325 -0.44 -7.46 -17.81
C LYS A 325 0.69 -6.77 -17.02
N PHE A 326 0.40 -6.17 -15.86
CA PHE A 326 1.44 -5.60 -14.98
C PHE A 326 2.38 -6.71 -14.48
N LEU A 327 1.82 -7.83 -14.03
CA LEU A 327 2.59 -8.99 -13.59
C LEU A 327 3.48 -9.55 -14.71
N ARG A 328 2.99 -9.66 -15.95
CA ARG A 328 3.80 -10.11 -17.08
C ARG A 328 4.99 -9.18 -17.30
N ALA A 329 4.79 -7.86 -17.29
CA ALA A 329 5.86 -6.88 -17.45
C ALA A 329 6.92 -6.98 -16.34
N THR A 330 6.53 -7.14 -15.07
CA THR A 330 7.46 -7.43 -13.96
C THR A 330 8.22 -8.75 -14.17
N LEU A 331 7.53 -9.81 -14.60
CA LEU A 331 8.14 -11.13 -14.81
C LEU A 331 8.96 -11.24 -16.10
N GLU A 332 8.95 -10.27 -17.02
CA GLU A 332 9.68 -10.36 -18.29
C GLU A 332 11.22 -10.33 -18.10
N ASP A 333 11.74 -9.67 -17.06
CA ASP A 333 13.17 -9.64 -16.74
C ASP A 333 13.54 -10.18 -15.34
N TRP A 334 12.56 -10.36 -14.45
CA TRP A 334 12.77 -11.02 -13.15
C TRP A 334 13.27 -12.48 -13.31
N PRO A 335 14.21 -12.98 -12.49
CA PRO A 335 14.85 -12.35 -11.33
C PRO A 335 16.14 -11.55 -11.63
N ARG A 336 16.45 -11.25 -12.90
CA ARG A 336 17.73 -10.62 -13.27
C ARG A 336 17.74 -9.12 -13.03
N GLU A 337 16.68 -8.46 -13.46
CA GLU A 337 16.44 -7.04 -13.22
C GLU A 337 15.20 -6.91 -12.34
N ARG A 338 15.24 -5.96 -11.41
CA ARG A 338 14.18 -5.73 -10.43
C ARG A 338 13.86 -4.26 -10.33
N GLN A 339 12.57 -3.95 -10.32
CA GLN A 339 12.03 -2.62 -10.25
C GLN A 339 11.35 -2.39 -8.89
N LYS A 340 11.35 -1.14 -8.45
CA LYS A 340 10.79 -0.73 -7.15
C LYS A 340 9.30 -1.08 -6.95
N LEU A 341 8.57 -1.35 -8.03
CA LEU A 341 7.15 -1.70 -8.02
C LEU A 341 6.90 -3.21 -7.97
N ASP A 342 7.89 -4.08 -8.17
CA ASP A 342 7.66 -5.52 -8.39
C ASP A 342 6.96 -6.18 -7.19
N SER A 343 7.42 -5.90 -5.97
CA SER A 343 6.75 -6.35 -4.73
C SER A 343 5.29 -5.88 -4.65
N THR A 344 4.99 -4.66 -5.09
CA THR A 344 3.63 -4.07 -5.11
C THR A 344 2.75 -4.75 -6.15
N ILE A 345 3.29 -5.02 -7.34
CA ILE A 345 2.60 -5.72 -8.44
C ILE A 345 2.32 -7.17 -8.03
N LEU A 346 3.28 -7.85 -7.41
CA LEU A 346 3.14 -9.20 -6.90
C LEU A 346 2.08 -9.28 -5.77
N LYS A 347 2.07 -8.35 -4.81
CA LYS A 347 1.02 -8.26 -3.78
C LYS A 347 -0.37 -8.03 -4.37
N LEU A 348 -0.49 -7.12 -5.34
CA LEU A 348 -1.73 -6.87 -6.07
C LEU A 348 -2.20 -8.12 -6.85
N ALA A 349 -1.27 -8.88 -7.46
CA ALA A 349 -1.58 -10.14 -8.13
C ALA A 349 -2.05 -11.23 -7.14
N ILE A 350 -1.45 -11.36 -5.96
CA ILE A 350 -1.94 -12.27 -4.90
C ILE A 350 -3.35 -11.88 -4.46
N ASN A 351 -3.58 -10.61 -4.16
CA ASN A 351 -4.89 -10.14 -3.70
C ASN A 351 -5.98 -10.36 -4.77
N THR A 352 -5.64 -10.16 -6.05
CA THR A 352 -6.53 -10.43 -7.19
C THR A 352 -6.84 -11.93 -7.34
N THR A 353 -5.81 -12.78 -7.27
CA THR A 353 -5.92 -14.24 -7.48
C THR A 353 -6.56 -15.00 -6.31
N ASN A 354 -6.77 -14.38 -5.15
CA ASN A 354 -7.53 -14.95 -4.01
C ASN A 354 -9.04 -15.19 -4.30
N THR A 355 -9.48 -15.07 -5.56
CA THR A 355 -10.87 -15.23 -6.01
C THR A 355 -10.93 -16.04 -7.29
N ASP A 356 -11.99 -16.86 -7.45
CA ASP A 356 -12.19 -17.67 -8.66
C ASP A 356 -12.18 -16.83 -9.94
N THR A 357 -12.83 -15.66 -9.90
CA THR A 357 -12.88 -14.69 -11.01
C THR A 357 -11.51 -14.08 -11.34
N GLY A 358 -10.69 -13.80 -10.32
CA GLY A 358 -9.35 -13.27 -10.52
C GLY A 358 -8.39 -14.33 -11.07
N ALA A 359 -8.44 -15.55 -10.54
CA ALA A 359 -7.66 -16.68 -11.03
C ALA A 359 -8.07 -17.14 -12.45
N ALA A 360 -9.34 -16.98 -12.83
CA ALA A 360 -9.83 -17.30 -14.18
C ALA A 360 -9.32 -16.33 -15.27
N ALA A 361 -8.76 -15.18 -14.92
CA ALA A 361 -8.22 -14.22 -15.89
C ALA A 361 -6.83 -14.58 -16.45
N PHE A 362 -6.18 -15.62 -15.90
CA PHE A 362 -4.84 -16.06 -16.27
C PHE A 362 -4.89 -17.14 -17.36
N THR A 363 -3.92 -17.10 -18.28
CA THR A 363 -3.83 -18.02 -19.42
C THR A 363 -2.70 -19.03 -19.27
N ASP A 364 -2.74 -20.08 -20.10
CA ASP A 364 -1.76 -21.17 -20.12
C ASP A 364 -0.31 -20.67 -20.31
N ALA A 365 -0.10 -19.64 -21.13
CA ALA A 365 1.21 -19.02 -21.34
C ALA A 365 1.77 -18.35 -20.08
N ASP A 366 0.89 -17.86 -19.21
CA ASP A 366 1.24 -17.10 -18.01
C ASP A 366 1.71 -18.03 -16.89
N LEU A 367 1.13 -19.23 -16.85
CA LEU A 367 1.54 -20.33 -15.97
C LEU A 367 2.91 -20.89 -16.38
N GLY A 368 3.20 -20.95 -17.69
CA GLY A 368 4.53 -21.28 -18.20
C GLY A 368 5.59 -20.25 -17.79
N LEU A 369 5.27 -18.94 -17.90
CA LEU A 369 6.15 -17.86 -17.45
C LEU A 369 6.38 -17.92 -15.93
N LEU A 370 5.31 -18.06 -15.13
CA LEU A 370 5.41 -18.20 -13.67
C LEU A 370 6.28 -19.40 -13.27
N ALA A 371 6.12 -20.55 -13.93
CA ALA A 371 6.92 -21.74 -13.64
C ALA A 371 8.42 -21.53 -13.94
N ASP A 372 8.79 -21.02 -15.12
CA ASP A 372 10.19 -20.69 -15.47
C ASP A 372 10.78 -19.67 -14.48
N ARG A 373 9.99 -18.66 -14.07
CA ARG A 373 10.44 -17.67 -13.08
C ARG A 373 10.66 -18.27 -11.72
N ILE A 374 9.71 -19.04 -11.18
CA ILE A 374 9.86 -19.73 -9.90
C ILE A 374 11.10 -20.65 -9.92
N SER A 375 11.30 -21.41 -11.00
CA SER A 375 12.49 -22.25 -11.16
C SER A 375 13.81 -21.46 -11.16
N ARG A 376 13.84 -20.26 -11.75
CA ARG A 376 15.01 -19.36 -11.72
C ARG A 376 15.23 -18.76 -10.34
N GLY A 377 14.20 -18.18 -9.73
CA GLY A 377 14.27 -17.55 -8.42
C GLY A 377 14.70 -18.52 -7.31
N LEU A 378 14.19 -19.77 -7.34
CA LEU A 378 14.63 -20.84 -6.43
C LEU A 378 16.13 -21.14 -6.57
N ARG A 379 16.66 -21.19 -7.80
CA ARG A 379 18.10 -21.40 -8.05
C ARG A 379 18.93 -20.20 -7.59
N THR A 380 18.50 -18.97 -7.87
CA THR A 380 19.16 -17.75 -7.37
C THR A 380 19.22 -17.75 -5.84
N VAL A 381 18.09 -17.99 -5.16
CA VAL A 381 18.04 -18.08 -3.69
C VAL A 381 18.95 -19.19 -3.14
N HIS A 382 18.94 -20.38 -3.75
CA HIS A 382 19.83 -21.49 -3.34
C HIS A 382 21.31 -21.15 -3.52
N GLU A 383 21.69 -20.53 -4.65
CA GLU A 383 23.05 -20.06 -4.90
C GLU A 383 23.49 -18.97 -3.92
N ASP A 384 22.62 -18.01 -3.61
CA ASP A 384 22.93 -16.89 -2.71
C ASP A 384 23.05 -17.34 -1.25
N ILE A 385 22.24 -18.31 -0.82
CA ILE A 385 22.39 -18.99 0.47
C ILE A 385 23.71 -19.77 0.51
N SER A 386 24.05 -20.49 -0.56
CA SER A 386 25.33 -21.20 -0.68
C SER A 386 26.55 -20.27 -0.64
N ARG A 387 26.37 -18.99 -1.01
CA ARG A 387 27.38 -17.92 -0.92
C ARG A 387 27.34 -17.15 0.41
N GLY A 388 26.37 -17.43 1.30
CA GLY A 388 26.19 -16.72 2.57
C GLY A 388 25.70 -15.28 2.43
N SER A 389 25.01 -14.94 1.35
CA SER A 389 24.60 -13.57 1.00
C SER A 389 23.18 -13.51 0.42
N LEU A 390 22.20 -14.03 1.17
CA LEU A 390 20.79 -14.03 0.74
C LEU A 390 20.21 -12.61 0.60
N ASP A 391 19.79 -12.27 -0.61
CA ASP A 391 18.97 -11.10 -0.89
C ASP A 391 17.54 -11.32 -0.37
N ASN A 392 17.19 -10.60 0.69
CA ASN A 392 15.89 -10.78 1.36
C ASN A 392 14.71 -10.29 0.51
N ASP A 393 14.91 -9.25 -0.31
CA ASP A 393 13.85 -8.73 -1.17
C ASP A 393 13.57 -9.73 -2.31
N MET A 394 14.61 -10.36 -2.88
CA MET A 394 14.50 -11.42 -3.88
C MET A 394 13.76 -12.64 -3.30
N TYR A 395 14.08 -13.01 -2.07
CA TYR A 395 13.40 -14.09 -1.35
C TYR A 395 11.91 -13.79 -1.14
N ASP A 396 11.56 -12.60 -0.68
CA ASP A 396 10.17 -12.21 -0.46
C ASP A 396 9.40 -12.14 -1.80
N GLU A 397 10.00 -11.64 -2.88
CA GLU A 397 9.40 -11.67 -4.23
C GLU A 397 9.21 -13.09 -4.77
N LEU A 398 10.14 -14.01 -4.52
CA LEU A 398 9.98 -15.42 -4.86
C LEU A 398 8.79 -16.04 -4.11
N LEU A 399 8.66 -15.78 -2.80
CA LEU A 399 7.52 -16.25 -2.00
C LEU A 399 6.21 -15.66 -2.52
N LEU A 400 6.19 -14.38 -2.90
CA LEU A 400 5.01 -13.75 -3.49
C LEU A 400 4.66 -14.40 -4.85
N THR A 401 5.65 -14.67 -5.71
CA THR A 401 5.46 -15.32 -7.02
C THR A 401 4.93 -16.74 -6.89
N LEU A 402 5.46 -17.53 -5.95
CA LEU A 402 4.91 -18.82 -5.54
C LEU A 402 3.45 -18.66 -5.06
N GLY A 403 3.16 -17.66 -4.22
CA GLY A 403 1.81 -17.36 -3.74
C GLY A 403 0.81 -17.05 -4.85
N VAL A 404 1.20 -16.28 -5.87
CA VAL A 404 0.39 -16.01 -7.07
C VAL A 404 0.07 -17.32 -7.80
N MET A 405 1.08 -18.13 -8.09
CA MET A 405 0.87 -19.38 -8.84
C MET A 405 0.00 -20.37 -8.05
N ILE A 406 0.23 -20.50 -6.74
CA ILE A 406 -0.58 -21.33 -5.83
C ILE A 406 -2.05 -20.90 -5.86
N ASN A 407 -2.34 -19.60 -5.71
CA ASN A 407 -3.71 -19.09 -5.77
C ASN A 407 -4.39 -19.43 -7.11
N ILE A 408 -3.69 -19.25 -8.24
CA ILE A 408 -4.26 -19.56 -9.57
C ILE A 408 -4.59 -21.05 -9.67
N VAL A 409 -3.68 -21.95 -9.30
CA VAL A 409 -3.92 -23.40 -9.40
C VAL A 409 -4.88 -23.92 -8.32
N GLU A 410 -5.00 -23.25 -7.17
CA GLU A 410 -6.02 -23.54 -6.15
C GLU A 410 -7.41 -23.32 -6.74
N HIS A 411 -7.65 -22.16 -7.34
CA HIS A 411 -8.98 -21.75 -7.82
C HIS A 411 -9.34 -22.22 -9.24
N ASN A 412 -8.36 -22.46 -10.12
CA ASN A 412 -8.61 -22.81 -11.53
C ASN A 412 -8.13 -24.24 -11.87
N SER A 413 -9.07 -25.15 -12.12
CA SER A 413 -8.75 -26.54 -12.47
C SER A 413 -8.13 -26.70 -13.87
N GLN A 414 -8.40 -25.79 -14.81
CA GLN A 414 -7.77 -25.80 -16.13
C GLN A 414 -6.30 -25.39 -16.02
N ALA A 415 -5.99 -24.37 -15.21
CA ALA A 415 -4.62 -23.93 -14.94
C ALA A 415 -3.72 -25.07 -14.41
N ARG A 416 -4.26 -25.97 -13.58
CA ARG A 416 -3.50 -27.15 -13.10
C ARG A 416 -3.02 -28.07 -14.22
N SER A 417 -3.70 -28.08 -15.36
CA SER A 417 -3.45 -28.96 -16.50
C SER A 417 -2.69 -28.30 -17.64
N SER A 418 -2.43 -26.98 -17.58
CA SER A 418 -1.76 -26.24 -18.64
C SER A 418 -0.35 -25.75 -18.31
N VAL A 419 0.16 -26.04 -17.09
CA VAL A 419 1.60 -25.98 -16.83
C VAL A 419 2.31 -26.97 -17.75
N ASP A 420 3.29 -26.48 -18.53
CA ASP A 420 4.04 -27.31 -19.46
C ASP A 420 4.76 -28.47 -18.76
N ASP A 421 4.82 -29.61 -19.45
CA ASP A 421 5.38 -30.86 -18.94
C ASP A 421 6.87 -30.76 -18.57
N SER A 422 7.65 -29.95 -19.31
CA SER A 422 9.06 -29.70 -19.00
C SER A 422 9.24 -28.76 -17.80
N ALA A 423 8.41 -27.72 -17.70
CA ALA A 423 8.42 -26.80 -16.56
C ALA A 423 7.97 -27.50 -15.26
N LEU A 424 6.95 -28.35 -15.34
CA LEU A 424 6.53 -29.21 -14.23
C LEU A 424 7.65 -30.18 -13.82
N GLN A 425 8.34 -30.81 -14.78
CA GLN A 425 9.46 -31.69 -14.47
C GLN A 425 10.61 -30.94 -13.77
N GLU A 426 10.89 -29.69 -14.18
CA GLU A 426 11.90 -28.85 -13.55
C GLU A 426 11.55 -28.49 -12.10
N LEU A 427 10.31 -28.05 -11.83
CA LEU A 427 9.83 -27.76 -10.47
C LEU A 427 9.88 -29.02 -9.58
N VAL A 428 9.55 -30.19 -10.13
CA VAL A 428 9.64 -31.49 -9.45
C VAL A 428 11.10 -31.85 -9.12
N ASN A 429 12.05 -31.60 -10.02
CA ASN A 429 13.47 -31.84 -9.78
C ASN A 429 14.01 -30.88 -8.70
N LEU A 430 13.74 -29.57 -8.81
CA LEU A 430 14.18 -28.57 -7.84
C LEU A 430 13.71 -28.89 -6.41
N TRP A 431 12.45 -29.32 -6.26
CA TRP A 431 11.92 -29.75 -4.97
C TRP A 431 12.64 -31.00 -4.41
N GLN A 432 13.03 -31.93 -5.27
CA GLN A 432 13.70 -33.19 -4.90
C GLN A 432 15.17 -32.99 -4.54
N ASP A 433 15.90 -32.22 -5.35
CA ASP A 433 17.31 -31.91 -5.16
C ASP A 433 17.55 -31.09 -3.88
N ASN A 434 16.49 -30.48 -3.33
CA ASN A 434 16.47 -29.73 -2.08
C ASN A 434 15.65 -30.42 -0.96
N GLN A 435 15.33 -31.71 -1.06
CA GLN A 435 14.85 -32.43 0.12
C GLN A 435 16.01 -32.72 1.08
N PRO A 436 15.83 -32.56 2.41
CA PRO A 436 16.81 -33.03 3.37
C PRO A 436 17.05 -34.52 3.19
N ALA A 437 18.31 -34.95 3.19
CA ALA A 437 18.66 -36.36 3.12
C ALA A 437 18.03 -37.10 4.32
N GLU A 438 17.54 -38.33 4.11
CA GLU A 438 16.81 -39.09 5.15
C GLU A 438 17.64 -39.38 6.43
N ASN A 439 18.95 -39.10 6.41
CA ASN A 439 19.87 -39.23 7.53
C ASN A 439 20.30 -37.88 8.17
N ASP A 440 20.09 -36.75 7.51
CA ASP A 440 20.38 -35.41 8.05
C ASP A 440 19.16 -34.88 8.82
N CYS A 441 18.91 -35.49 9.99
CA CYS A 441 18.02 -34.95 11.02
C CYS A 441 18.66 -33.80 11.83
N SER A 442 19.68 -33.15 11.27
CA SER A 442 20.23 -31.90 11.80
C SER A 442 19.24 -30.76 11.53
N GLN A 443 18.99 -29.97 12.56
CA GLN A 443 18.18 -28.76 12.45
C GLN A 443 18.80 -27.82 11.41
N ALA A 444 17.97 -27.03 10.72
CA ALA A 444 18.42 -25.98 9.80
C ALA A 444 19.57 -25.19 10.46
N SER A 445 20.78 -25.31 9.90
CA SER A 445 22.01 -24.91 10.59
C SER A 445 22.18 -23.39 10.66
N SER A 446 21.47 -22.70 9.78
CA SER A 446 21.41 -21.26 9.62
C SER A 446 19.95 -20.78 9.47
N VAL A 447 19.73 -19.47 9.58
CA VAL A 447 18.41 -18.85 9.32
C VAL A 447 18.08 -18.94 7.82
N GLU A 448 19.11 -18.90 6.99
CA GLU A 448 19.10 -19.01 5.54
C GLU A 448 18.60 -20.40 5.10
N ASP A 449 19.12 -21.48 5.69
CA ASP A 449 18.61 -22.86 5.46
C ASP A 449 17.11 -22.96 5.81
N SER A 450 16.69 -22.32 6.90
CA SER A 450 15.28 -22.28 7.30
C SER A 450 14.42 -21.53 6.27
N LYS A 451 14.93 -20.45 5.67
CA LYS A 451 14.25 -19.74 4.58
C LYS A 451 14.13 -20.60 3.32
N LEU A 452 15.20 -21.31 2.93
CA LEU A 452 15.13 -22.25 1.80
C LEU A 452 14.07 -23.34 2.04
N ASN A 453 14.03 -23.93 3.23
CA ASN A 453 13.04 -24.93 3.61
C ASN A 453 11.59 -24.39 3.54
N VAL A 454 11.37 -23.13 3.92
CA VAL A 454 10.06 -22.46 3.76
C VAL A 454 9.70 -22.31 2.27
N ALA A 455 10.61 -21.83 1.42
CA ALA A 455 10.36 -21.73 -0.03
C ALA A 455 10.07 -23.11 -0.67
N MET A 456 10.81 -24.16 -0.28
CA MET A 456 10.57 -25.54 -0.73
C MET A 456 9.23 -26.10 -0.21
N SER A 457 8.73 -25.62 0.92
CA SER A 457 7.41 -25.99 1.43
C SER A 457 6.27 -25.34 0.63
N TYR A 458 6.41 -24.07 0.22
CA TYR A 458 5.48 -23.46 -0.75
C TYR A 458 5.52 -24.18 -2.10
N LEU A 459 6.71 -24.55 -2.59
CA LEU A 459 6.84 -25.37 -3.79
C LEU A 459 6.15 -26.73 -3.64
N ALA A 460 6.23 -27.37 -2.46
CA ALA A 460 5.49 -28.59 -2.16
C ALA A 460 3.96 -28.40 -2.26
N VAL A 461 3.42 -27.29 -1.75
CA VAL A 461 1.99 -26.95 -1.87
C VAL A 461 1.59 -26.74 -3.33
N LEU A 462 2.38 -26.00 -4.11
CA LEU A 462 2.18 -25.80 -5.55
C LEU A 462 2.14 -27.14 -6.30
N LEU A 463 3.16 -27.99 -6.11
CA LEU A 463 3.23 -29.32 -6.69
C LEU A 463 2.06 -30.21 -6.23
N GLY A 464 1.59 -30.04 -5.00
CA GLY A 464 0.40 -30.69 -4.46
C GLY A 464 -0.85 -30.38 -5.28
N TYR A 465 -1.13 -29.10 -5.55
CA TYR A 465 -2.27 -28.70 -6.40
C TYR A 465 -2.14 -29.23 -7.84
N LEU A 466 -0.92 -29.22 -8.41
CA LEU A 466 -0.68 -29.79 -9.75
C LEU A 466 -0.89 -31.31 -9.78
N CYS A 467 -0.58 -32.01 -8.68
CA CYS A 467 -0.86 -33.45 -8.48
C CYS A 467 -2.35 -33.80 -8.33
N LEU A 468 -3.27 -32.83 -8.33
CA LEU A 468 -4.69 -33.11 -8.51
C LEU A 468 -5.01 -33.54 -9.96
N THR A 469 -4.13 -33.26 -10.92
CA THR A 469 -4.20 -33.78 -12.31
C THR A 469 -3.52 -35.14 -12.47
N SER A 470 -3.89 -35.88 -13.51
CA SER A 470 -3.19 -37.13 -13.88
C SER A 470 -1.73 -36.89 -14.26
N VAL A 471 -1.44 -35.83 -15.03
CA VAL A 471 -0.09 -35.45 -15.46
C VAL A 471 0.82 -35.18 -14.26
N GLY A 472 0.35 -34.36 -13.30
CA GLY A 472 1.06 -34.09 -12.05
C GLY A 472 1.38 -35.35 -11.25
N ARG A 473 0.41 -36.27 -11.09
CA ARG A 473 0.65 -37.56 -10.43
C ARG A 473 1.65 -38.43 -11.17
N THR A 474 1.60 -38.49 -12.50
CA THR A 474 2.55 -39.28 -13.29
C THR A 474 3.97 -38.74 -13.14
N ARG A 475 4.15 -37.41 -13.08
CA ARG A 475 5.45 -36.76 -12.85
C ARG A 475 6.00 -36.96 -11.44
N MET A 476 5.15 -36.89 -10.43
CA MET A 476 5.54 -37.15 -9.04
C MET A 476 5.74 -38.66 -8.76
N ASN A 477 5.12 -39.54 -9.56
CA ASN A 477 5.28 -40.99 -9.51
C ASN A 477 5.10 -41.54 -8.07
N SER A 478 6.02 -42.39 -7.59
CA SER A 478 5.98 -42.98 -6.25
C SER A 478 6.27 -41.99 -5.10
N ARG A 479 6.57 -40.72 -5.40
CA ARG A 479 7.04 -39.71 -4.43
C ARG A 479 5.91 -38.88 -3.81
N ILE A 480 4.65 -39.11 -4.21
CA ILE A 480 3.46 -38.42 -3.68
C ILE A 480 3.37 -38.55 -2.15
N GLY A 481 3.78 -39.68 -1.56
CA GLY A 481 3.82 -39.85 -0.11
C GLY A 481 4.75 -38.86 0.61
N ASN A 482 5.93 -38.59 0.04
CA ASN A 482 6.88 -37.62 0.59
C ASN A 482 6.33 -36.19 0.46
N LEU A 483 5.70 -35.88 -0.69
CA LEU A 483 5.05 -34.58 -0.92
C LEU A 483 3.95 -34.31 0.11
N ILE A 484 3.07 -35.29 0.37
CA ILE A 484 2.02 -35.20 1.39
C ILE A 484 2.62 -34.98 2.78
N ARG A 485 3.71 -35.67 3.13
CA ARG A 485 4.41 -35.46 4.40
C ARG A 485 4.91 -34.02 4.51
N THR A 486 5.63 -33.50 3.52
CA THR A 486 6.14 -32.12 3.53
C THR A 486 5.01 -31.08 3.64
N ILE A 487 3.86 -31.31 2.98
CA ILE A 487 2.67 -30.43 3.12
C ILE A 487 2.10 -30.50 4.55
N ARG A 488 2.01 -31.70 5.16
CA ARG A 488 1.55 -31.88 6.55
C ARG A 488 2.50 -31.22 7.55
N ASP A 489 3.80 -31.44 7.41
CA ASP A 489 4.84 -30.85 8.26
C ASP A 489 4.78 -29.29 8.20
N PHE A 490 4.59 -28.74 6.99
CA PHE A 490 4.38 -27.30 6.80
C PHE A 490 3.06 -26.79 7.40
N VAL A 491 1.97 -27.56 7.30
CA VAL A 491 0.70 -27.23 7.96
C VAL A 491 0.86 -27.19 9.48
N ASP A 492 1.51 -28.18 10.07
CA ASP A 492 1.65 -28.29 11.53
C ASP A 492 2.59 -27.21 12.10
N MET A 493 3.66 -26.86 11.38
CA MET A 493 4.48 -25.69 11.70
C MET A 493 3.68 -24.37 11.71
N ASN A 494 2.72 -24.23 10.78
CA ASN A 494 1.95 -23.00 10.58
C ASN A 494 0.62 -22.93 11.36
N LYS A 495 0.15 -24.04 11.96
CA LYS A 495 -0.99 -24.07 12.91
C LYS A 495 -0.80 -23.16 14.12
N ALA A 496 0.44 -22.84 14.47
CA ALA A 496 0.77 -21.89 15.52
C ALA A 496 0.63 -20.41 15.09
N VAL A 497 0.45 -20.12 13.81
CA VAL A 497 0.62 -18.77 13.22
C VAL A 497 -0.63 -18.24 12.51
N ASP A 498 -1.39 -19.04 11.74
CA ASP A 498 -2.57 -18.54 11.01
C ASP A 498 -3.68 -19.59 10.74
N GLY A 499 -4.89 -19.12 10.41
CA GLY A 499 -6.13 -19.90 10.28
C GLY A 499 -6.46 -20.47 8.89
N ARG A 500 -5.53 -20.42 7.92
CA ARG A 500 -5.69 -20.98 6.55
C ARG A 500 -5.35 -22.48 6.44
N THR A 501 -4.97 -23.13 7.54
CA THR A 501 -4.53 -24.53 7.59
C THR A 501 -5.54 -25.54 7.03
N LEU A 502 -6.85 -25.28 7.16
CA LEU A 502 -7.92 -26.14 6.66
C LEU A 502 -7.88 -26.37 5.12
N GLU A 503 -7.48 -25.36 4.35
CA GLU A 503 -7.39 -25.45 2.89
C GLU A 503 -6.24 -26.42 2.50
N LEU A 504 -5.11 -26.33 3.17
CA LEU A 504 -3.94 -27.21 2.99
C LEU A 504 -4.16 -28.63 3.55
N GLU A 505 -4.86 -28.78 4.68
CA GLU A 505 -5.29 -30.08 5.19
C GLU A 505 -6.22 -30.79 4.19
N THR A 506 -7.13 -30.03 3.56
CA THR A 506 -8.01 -30.55 2.51
C THR A 506 -7.17 -31.05 1.33
N LEU A 507 -6.20 -30.27 0.85
CA LEU A 507 -5.28 -30.67 -0.22
C LEU A 507 -4.52 -31.97 0.12
N ALA A 508 -3.92 -32.06 1.31
CA ALA A 508 -3.22 -33.26 1.75
C ALA A 508 -4.14 -34.50 1.80
N ASN A 509 -5.37 -34.33 2.31
CA ASN A 509 -6.38 -35.40 2.36
C ASN A 509 -6.91 -35.80 0.98
N GLU A 510 -6.97 -34.87 0.02
CA GLU A 510 -7.29 -35.18 -1.38
C GLU A 510 -6.18 -36.01 -2.03
N LEU A 511 -4.91 -35.64 -1.80
CA LEU A 511 -3.75 -36.34 -2.35
C LEU A 511 -3.59 -37.77 -1.81
N CYS A 512 -3.93 -38.01 -0.53
CA CYS A 512 -3.95 -39.34 0.08
C CYS A 512 -4.90 -40.34 -0.59
N LYS A 513 -5.89 -39.88 -1.38
CA LYS A 513 -6.75 -40.77 -2.19
C LYS A 513 -5.98 -41.47 -3.32
N TYR A 514 -4.78 -41.00 -3.64
CA TYR A 514 -3.95 -41.47 -4.75
C TYR A 514 -2.67 -42.19 -4.32
N THR A 515 -2.46 -42.43 -3.02
CA THR A 515 -1.31 -43.20 -2.51
C THR A 515 -1.64 -44.68 -2.32
N SER A 516 -0.75 -45.57 -2.77
CA SER A 516 -0.91 -47.03 -2.62
C SER A 516 -0.73 -47.54 -1.17
N ARG A 517 -0.39 -46.65 -0.23
CA ARG A 517 -0.38 -46.90 1.22
C ARG A 517 -1.35 -45.91 1.88
N PRO A 518 -2.07 -46.31 2.94
CA PRO A 518 -2.88 -45.39 3.72
C PRO A 518 -1.99 -44.33 4.39
N CYS A 519 -2.45 -43.08 4.29
CA CYS A 519 -2.01 -41.95 5.09
C CYS A 519 -2.66 -41.91 6.47
#